data_AF-A0A2S4PI87-F1
#
_entry.id   AF-A0A2S4PI87-F1
#
_cell.length_a   1.000
_cell.length_b   1.000
_cell.length_c   1.000
_cell.angle_alpha   90.00
_cell.angle_beta   90.00
_cell.angle_gamma   90.00
#
_symmetry.space_group_name_H-M   'P 1'
#
loop_
_entity.id
_entity.type
_entity.pdbx_description
1 polymer ?
#
loop_
_entity_poly.entity_id
_entity_poly.type
_entity_poly.pdbx_seq_one_letter_code
_entity_poly.pdbx_strand_id
1 'polypeptide(L)'
;PTPAKAAAILQFKDLIANRFGNATVERQESWTTFIVGPLPKLVTTIDGPQDPLDGLILQEPGLASIRDDVPIRQMAWKNKSKYSNDDIGHVRIHIPSHKAHKFPFRLQLFGLAVVPTCEKCFGFHSTRTCAREYMCKLCGTKRHEGPCSKPRQCLNCKGPHDSEIFFCPARPQRRNGAFVRLSSDQLRHIRKAGHSDYLKATQTFECSLVEGEATDPLKLAHENSIDILLIQEPWTLRDLSAKRSISHPDFTTFSPLSEWHTRPRALSYVRKKQGLNPYQTAIDISSDCVQIAISGGRCRRLGVWNMYNAPINSIGAGECLKLLLETSESPD
;
A
#
# COMPACT_ATOMS: atom_id res chain seq x y z
N PRO A 1 -2.85 40.05 -18.33
CA PRO A 1 -1.89 41.04 -18.86
C PRO A 1 -1.36 40.60 -20.24
N THR A 2 -1.16 41.54 -21.17
CA THR A 2 -0.45 41.23 -22.42
C THR A 2 0.99 40.79 -22.10
N PRO A 3 1.63 39.94 -22.92
CA PRO A 3 3.01 39.51 -22.70
C PRO A 3 3.99 40.67 -22.46
N ALA A 4 3.79 41.80 -23.15
CA ALA A 4 4.58 43.02 -22.97
C ALA A 4 4.42 43.67 -21.58
N LYS A 5 3.19 43.73 -21.04
CA LYS A 5 2.95 44.27 -19.69
C LYS A 5 3.53 43.36 -18.60
N ALA A 6 3.46 42.03 -18.78
CA ALA A 6 4.05 41.09 -17.84
C ALA A 6 5.59 41.15 -17.84
N ALA A 7 6.22 41.32 -19.01
CA ALA A 7 7.66 41.50 -19.13
C ALA A 7 8.15 42.79 -18.46
N ALA A 8 7.42 43.90 -18.63
CA ALA A 8 7.74 45.17 -17.98
C ALA A 8 7.66 45.08 -16.45
N ILE A 9 6.68 44.36 -15.88
CA ILE A 9 6.57 44.17 -14.42
C ILE A 9 7.74 43.34 -13.88
N LEU A 10 8.18 42.31 -14.61
CA LEU A 10 9.31 41.47 -14.22
C LEU A 10 10.66 42.22 -14.22
N GLN A 11 10.78 43.35 -14.92
CA GLN A 11 11.99 44.19 -14.85
C GLN A 11 12.17 44.83 -13.46
N PHE A 12 11.10 44.92 -12.67
CA PHE A 12 11.14 45.45 -11.30
C PHE A 12 11.10 44.34 -10.24
N LYS A 13 11.40 43.09 -10.62
CA LYS A 13 11.28 41.90 -9.77
C LYS A 13 11.97 42.07 -8.42
N ASP A 14 13.22 42.52 -8.40
CA ASP A 14 14.01 42.65 -7.18
C ASP A 14 13.48 43.76 -6.27
N LEU A 15 12.98 44.86 -6.86
CA LEU A 15 12.36 45.95 -6.12
C LEU A 15 11.05 45.52 -5.45
N ILE A 16 10.24 44.72 -6.15
CA ILE A 16 9.00 44.14 -5.63
C ILE A 16 9.33 43.11 -4.53
N ALA A 17 10.29 42.22 -4.77
CA ALA A 17 10.73 41.21 -3.81
C ALA A 17 11.17 41.85 -2.49
N ASN A 18 12.03 42.86 -2.56
CA ASN A 18 12.54 43.59 -1.39
C ASN A 18 11.42 44.31 -0.62
N ARG A 19 10.45 44.89 -1.33
CA ARG A 19 9.32 45.60 -0.72
C ARG A 19 8.39 44.68 0.08
N PHE A 20 8.34 43.40 -0.26
CA PHE A 20 7.54 42.38 0.42
C PHE A 20 8.41 41.40 1.25
N GLY A 21 9.55 41.86 1.78
CA GLY A 21 10.37 41.06 2.69
C GLY A 21 11.13 39.92 2.01
N ASN A 22 11.79 40.20 0.89
CA ASN A 22 12.47 39.21 0.02
C ASN A 22 11.52 38.13 -0.52
N ALA A 23 10.29 38.51 -0.85
CA ALA A 23 9.32 37.59 -1.44
C ALA A 23 9.76 37.11 -2.84
N THR A 24 9.48 35.85 -3.16
CA THR A 24 9.72 35.31 -4.50
C THR A 24 8.69 35.87 -5.48
N VAL A 25 9.14 36.73 -6.41
CA VAL A 25 8.29 37.27 -7.46
C VAL A 25 8.46 36.44 -8.73
N GLU A 26 7.40 35.76 -9.16
CA GLU A 26 7.38 34.99 -10.39
C GLU A 26 6.20 35.38 -11.29
N ARG A 27 6.32 35.07 -12.57
CA ARG A 27 5.24 35.31 -13.54
C ARG A 27 4.11 34.31 -13.25
N GLN A 28 2.87 34.77 -13.33
CA GLN A 28 1.72 33.85 -13.41
C GLN A 28 1.85 33.01 -14.69
N GLU A 29 2.13 31.72 -14.51
CA GLU A 29 2.16 30.71 -15.58
C GLU A 29 0.86 29.91 -15.58
N SER A 30 0.39 29.54 -16.78
CA SER A 30 -0.67 28.55 -16.95
C SER A 30 -0.07 27.15 -16.95
N TRP A 31 -0.82 26.19 -16.39
CA TRP A 31 -0.36 24.83 -16.18
C TRP A 31 -1.22 23.84 -16.96
N THR A 32 -0.57 22.81 -17.48
CA THR A 32 -1.22 21.63 -18.04
C THR A 32 -0.97 20.45 -17.12
N THR A 33 -2.05 19.77 -16.73
CA THR A 33 -2.01 18.60 -15.86
C THR A 33 -2.01 17.32 -16.69
N PHE A 34 -0.99 16.49 -16.50
CA PHE A 34 -0.93 15.14 -17.04
C PHE A 34 -1.26 14.11 -15.96
N ILE A 35 -2.02 13.09 -16.33
CA ILE A 35 -2.30 11.94 -15.46
C ILE A 35 -1.47 10.77 -15.98
N VAL A 36 -0.60 10.24 -15.13
CA VAL A 36 0.32 9.14 -15.47
C VAL A 36 0.02 7.95 -14.56
N GLY A 37 -0.24 6.78 -15.15
CA GLY A 37 -0.58 5.57 -14.41
C GLY A 37 -1.09 4.46 -15.33
N PRO A 38 -1.27 3.24 -14.79
CA PRO A 38 -1.06 2.85 -13.39
C PRO A 38 0.43 2.71 -13.02
N LEU A 39 0.82 3.19 -11.84
CA LEU A 39 2.17 3.10 -11.27
C LEU A 39 2.12 2.38 -9.92
N PRO A 40 3.12 1.56 -9.55
CA PRO A 40 3.17 0.95 -8.23
C PRO A 40 3.30 2.03 -7.15
N LYS A 41 2.74 1.82 -5.96
CA LYS A 41 2.94 2.72 -4.80
C LYS A 41 4.21 2.42 -4.02
N LEU A 42 4.77 1.23 -4.18
CA LEU A 42 6.02 0.81 -3.58
C LEU A 42 6.87 0.14 -4.65
N VAL A 43 8.14 0.53 -4.73
CA VAL A 43 9.16 -0.09 -5.59
C VAL A 43 10.22 -0.70 -4.69
N THR A 44 10.48 -1.99 -4.85
CA THR A 44 11.55 -2.66 -4.09
C THR A 44 12.90 -2.33 -4.69
N THR A 45 13.73 -1.64 -3.91
CA THR A 45 15.14 -1.35 -4.21
C THR A 45 16.06 -2.28 -3.41
N ILE A 46 17.38 -2.19 -3.63
CA ILE A 46 18.36 -2.94 -2.83
C ILE A 46 18.34 -2.53 -1.36
N ASP A 47 17.88 -1.32 -1.07
CA ASP A 47 17.75 -0.74 0.28
C ASP A 47 16.35 -0.99 0.88
N GLY A 48 15.50 -1.77 0.19
CA GLY A 48 14.13 -2.09 0.60
C GLY A 48 13.05 -1.35 -0.21
N PRO A 49 11.77 -1.49 0.17
CA PRO A 49 10.64 -0.82 -0.48
C PRO A 49 10.71 0.70 -0.32
N GLN A 50 10.51 1.44 -1.42
CA GLN A 50 10.53 2.90 -1.46
C GLN A 50 9.31 3.44 -2.23
N ASP A 51 8.81 4.63 -1.90
CA ASP A 51 7.77 5.30 -2.71
C ASP A 51 8.40 5.80 -4.02
N PRO A 52 7.85 5.44 -5.20
CA PRO A 52 8.37 5.94 -6.45
C PRO A 52 8.33 7.48 -6.60
N LEU A 53 7.50 8.20 -5.86
CA LEU A 53 7.49 9.67 -5.84
C LEU A 53 8.65 10.28 -5.05
N ASP A 54 9.38 9.51 -4.23
CA ASP A 54 10.58 9.95 -3.52
C ASP A 54 11.79 10.02 -4.47
N GLY A 55 11.61 10.72 -5.59
CA GLY A 55 12.64 10.99 -6.59
C GLY A 55 12.91 9.87 -7.59
N LEU A 56 12.50 8.63 -7.34
CA LEU A 56 12.74 7.49 -8.25
C LEU A 56 12.10 7.69 -9.62
N ILE A 57 10.86 8.17 -9.67
CA ILE A 57 10.13 8.46 -10.91
C ILE A 57 10.83 9.51 -11.78
N LEU A 58 11.55 10.46 -11.18
CA LEU A 58 12.31 11.48 -11.90
C LEU A 58 13.63 10.94 -12.47
N GLN A 59 14.10 9.81 -11.97
CA GLN A 59 15.29 9.11 -12.47
C GLN A 59 14.95 8.16 -13.62
N GLU A 60 13.65 7.86 -13.84
CA GLU A 60 13.22 7.03 -14.95
C GLU A 60 13.55 7.67 -16.30
N PRO A 61 14.10 6.93 -17.27
CA PRO A 61 14.59 7.49 -18.54
C PRO A 61 13.57 8.36 -19.29
N GLY A 62 12.27 8.01 -19.20
CA GLY A 62 11.21 8.76 -19.86
C GLY A 62 10.93 10.16 -19.29
N LEU A 63 11.32 10.42 -18.03
CA LEU A 63 11.21 11.73 -17.39
C LEU A 63 12.57 12.41 -17.25
N ALA A 64 13.63 11.64 -16.98
CA ALA A 64 15.00 12.16 -16.91
C ALA A 64 15.41 12.89 -18.20
N SER A 65 15.03 12.36 -19.37
CA SER A 65 15.39 12.95 -20.67
C SER A 65 14.72 14.30 -20.97
N ILE A 66 13.66 14.66 -20.25
CA ILE A 66 12.94 15.93 -20.46
C ILE A 66 13.08 16.87 -19.27
N ARG A 67 13.74 16.45 -18.19
CA ARG A 67 13.78 17.18 -16.91
C ARG A 67 14.41 18.57 -17.05
N ASP A 68 15.44 18.68 -17.89
CA ASP A 68 16.15 19.94 -18.12
C ASP A 68 15.35 20.88 -19.03
N ASP A 69 14.59 20.31 -19.97
CA ASP A 69 13.76 21.07 -20.91
C ASP A 69 12.39 21.46 -20.36
N VAL A 70 11.83 20.64 -19.46
CA VAL A 70 10.46 20.71 -18.96
C VAL A 70 10.50 20.70 -17.42
N PRO A 71 10.40 21.86 -16.76
CA PRO A 71 10.47 21.92 -15.30
C PRO A 71 9.21 21.30 -14.71
N ILE A 72 9.36 20.10 -14.15
CA ILE A 72 8.31 19.42 -13.39
C ILE A 72 8.23 20.10 -12.02
N ARG A 73 7.28 21.03 -11.86
CA ARG A 73 7.14 21.84 -10.64
C ARG A 73 6.42 21.11 -9.52
N GLN A 74 5.48 20.23 -9.86
CA GLN A 74 4.72 19.46 -8.89
C GLN A 74 4.39 18.07 -9.41
N MET A 75 4.58 17.08 -8.53
CA MET A 75 4.17 15.71 -8.74
C MET A 75 3.50 15.19 -7.47
N ALA A 76 2.34 14.54 -7.61
CA ALA A 76 1.63 13.96 -6.46
C ALA A 76 0.71 12.83 -6.89
N TRP A 77 0.45 11.89 -6.00
CA TRP A 77 -0.65 10.94 -6.15
C TRP A 77 -1.99 11.68 -6.32
N LYS A 78 -2.87 11.20 -7.21
CA LYS A 78 -4.27 11.66 -7.18
C LYS A 78 -4.91 11.28 -5.85
N ASN A 79 -5.84 12.07 -5.35
CA ASN A 79 -6.56 11.78 -4.09
C ASN A 79 -7.10 10.35 -4.06
N LYS A 80 -7.78 9.90 -5.12
CA LYS A 80 -8.29 8.53 -5.24
C LYS A 80 -7.20 7.47 -5.11
N SER A 81 -6.00 7.73 -5.61
CA SER A 81 -4.87 6.81 -5.50
C SER A 81 -4.17 6.91 -4.14
N LYS A 82 -4.02 8.11 -3.58
CA LYS A 82 -3.41 8.35 -2.26
C LYS A 82 -4.15 7.62 -1.13
N TYR A 83 -5.48 7.59 -1.20
CA TYR A 83 -6.33 6.98 -0.17
C TYR A 83 -6.81 5.57 -0.51
N SER A 84 -6.44 5.03 -1.69
CA SER A 84 -6.78 3.65 -2.05
C SER A 84 -5.82 2.67 -1.37
N ASN A 85 -6.29 1.45 -1.08
CA ASN A 85 -5.44 0.32 -0.66
C ASN A 85 -4.84 -0.44 -1.86
N ASP A 86 -5.13 -0.02 -3.10
CA ASP A 86 -4.54 -0.64 -4.28
C ASP A 86 -3.02 -0.43 -4.28
N ASP A 87 -2.28 -1.48 -4.63
CA ASP A 87 -0.82 -1.43 -4.84
C ASP A 87 -0.42 -0.54 -6.02
N ILE A 88 -1.40 -0.11 -6.82
CA ILE A 88 -1.24 0.75 -7.98
C ILE A 88 -2.00 2.07 -7.83
N GLY A 89 -1.47 3.12 -8.44
CA GLY A 89 -2.03 4.45 -8.39
C GLY A 89 -1.81 5.24 -9.68
N HIS A 90 -2.42 6.42 -9.73
CA HIS A 90 -2.20 7.41 -10.77
C HIS A 90 -1.60 8.67 -10.16
N VAL A 91 -0.61 9.21 -10.83
CA VAL A 91 0.12 10.40 -10.45
C VAL A 91 -0.35 11.56 -11.32
N ARG A 92 -0.52 12.74 -10.73
CA ARG A 92 -0.68 14.00 -11.45
C ARG A 92 0.68 14.70 -11.57
N ILE A 93 0.99 15.17 -12.77
CA ILE A 93 2.21 15.92 -13.08
C ILE A 93 1.80 17.27 -13.66
N HIS A 94 2.29 18.37 -13.06
CA HIS A 94 2.03 19.73 -13.51
C HIS A 94 3.22 20.30 -14.30
N ILE A 95 2.92 20.78 -15.51
CA ILE A 95 3.91 21.28 -16.46
C ILE A 95 3.45 22.63 -17.01
N PRO A 96 4.34 23.62 -17.22
CA PRO A 96 3.95 24.87 -17.85
C PRO A 96 3.30 24.63 -19.21
N SER A 97 2.12 25.22 -19.47
CA SER A 97 1.32 24.91 -20.66
C SER A 97 2.07 25.15 -21.98
N HIS A 98 2.94 26.16 -22.02
CA HIS A 98 3.76 26.44 -23.20
C HIS A 98 4.81 25.36 -23.51
N LYS A 99 5.12 24.47 -22.56
CA LYS A 99 6.02 23.31 -22.74
C LYS A 99 5.30 21.97 -22.74
N ALA A 100 3.96 21.96 -22.58
CA ALA A 100 3.18 20.73 -22.51
C ALA A 100 3.35 19.84 -23.76
N HIS A 101 3.57 20.44 -24.94
CA HIS A 101 3.83 19.72 -26.19
C HIS A 101 5.15 18.92 -26.19
N LYS A 102 6.09 19.27 -25.31
CA LYS A 102 7.35 18.51 -25.12
C LYS A 102 7.16 17.33 -24.17
N PHE A 103 6.05 17.26 -23.45
CA PHE A 103 5.79 16.14 -22.55
C PHE A 103 5.44 14.90 -23.38
N PRO A 104 6.14 13.77 -23.16
CA PRO A 104 5.94 12.57 -23.96
C PRO A 104 4.54 12.01 -23.77
N PHE A 105 3.86 11.76 -24.89
CA PHE A 105 2.55 11.08 -24.90
C PHE A 105 2.65 9.63 -24.40
N ARG A 106 3.85 9.01 -24.47
CA ARG A 106 4.14 7.67 -23.95
C ARG A 106 5.32 7.73 -23.00
N LEU A 107 5.04 7.46 -21.72
CA LEU A 107 6.04 7.37 -20.65
C LEU A 107 6.27 5.92 -20.29
N GLN A 108 7.54 5.51 -20.27
CA GLN A 108 7.94 4.25 -19.71
C GLN A 108 8.56 4.52 -18.34
N LEU A 109 7.81 4.17 -17.30
CA LEU A 109 8.21 4.30 -15.91
C LEU A 109 8.26 2.89 -15.30
N PHE A 110 9.34 2.60 -14.58
CA PHE A 110 9.59 1.35 -13.88
C PHE A 110 9.54 0.11 -14.79
N GLY A 111 9.99 0.28 -16.04
CA GLY A 111 10.11 -0.84 -16.98
C GLY A 111 8.78 -1.41 -17.49
N LEU A 112 7.64 -0.71 -17.35
CA LEU A 112 6.33 -1.09 -17.93
C LEU A 112 6.32 -0.99 -19.47
N ALA A 113 7.15 -1.78 -20.16
CA ALA A 113 7.00 -2.04 -21.59
C ALA A 113 6.23 -3.35 -21.77
N VAL A 114 5.13 -3.29 -22.54
CA VAL A 114 4.27 -4.45 -22.80
C VAL A 114 5.00 -5.40 -23.75
N VAL A 115 5.81 -6.31 -23.21
CA VAL A 115 6.22 -7.52 -23.93
C VAL A 115 4.97 -8.37 -24.11
N PRO A 116 4.67 -8.89 -25.32
CA PRO A 116 3.53 -9.78 -25.52
C PRO A 116 3.60 -10.95 -24.54
N THR A 117 2.52 -11.13 -23.76
CA THR A 117 2.36 -12.29 -22.88
C THR A 117 1.54 -13.33 -23.63
N CYS A 118 2.05 -14.55 -23.72
CA CYS A 118 1.35 -15.64 -24.40
C CYS A 118 0.11 -16.07 -23.61
N GLU A 119 -1.05 -16.15 -24.25
CA GLU A 119 -2.30 -16.56 -23.60
C GLU A 119 -2.36 -18.06 -23.24
N LYS A 120 -1.49 -18.88 -23.85
CA LYS A 120 -1.40 -20.33 -23.55
C LYS A 120 -0.55 -20.58 -22.31
N CYS A 121 0.68 -20.09 -22.29
CA CYS A 121 1.68 -20.43 -21.27
C CYS A 121 2.12 -19.25 -20.40
N PHE A 122 1.59 -18.05 -20.62
CA PHE A 122 1.94 -16.81 -19.92
C PHE A 122 3.41 -16.39 -20.04
N GLY A 123 4.15 -16.99 -20.98
CA GLY A 123 5.52 -16.59 -21.29
C GLY A 123 5.60 -15.27 -22.07
N PHE A 124 6.74 -14.59 -21.96
CA PHE A 124 6.99 -13.30 -22.61
C PHE A 124 7.37 -13.46 -24.10
N HIS A 125 6.43 -13.95 -24.90
CA HIS A 125 6.50 -14.11 -26.34
C HIS A 125 5.10 -14.08 -26.98
N SER A 126 5.04 -13.97 -28.31
CA SER A 126 3.78 -14.01 -29.05
C SER A 126 3.05 -15.35 -28.87
N THR A 127 1.72 -15.30 -28.75
CA THR A 127 0.86 -16.50 -28.71
C THR A 127 0.90 -17.29 -30.02
N ARG A 128 1.10 -16.62 -31.16
CA ARG A 128 1.00 -17.22 -32.50
C ARG A 128 2.00 -18.36 -32.72
N THR A 129 3.20 -18.25 -32.15
CA THR A 129 4.29 -19.22 -32.32
C THR A 129 4.43 -20.17 -31.13
N CYS A 130 3.45 -20.18 -30.21
CA CYS A 130 3.51 -20.97 -29.00
C CYS A 130 2.96 -22.39 -29.23
N ALA A 131 3.85 -23.38 -29.13
CA ALA A 131 3.52 -24.81 -29.13
C ALA A 131 3.26 -25.39 -27.73
N ARG A 132 3.29 -24.56 -26.67
CA ARG A 132 3.04 -25.03 -25.29
C ARG A 132 1.55 -25.22 -25.02
N GLU A 133 1.26 -26.07 -24.05
CA GLU A 133 -0.09 -26.31 -23.53
C GLU A 133 -0.69 -25.06 -22.87
N TYR A 134 -2.02 -25.04 -22.75
CA TYR A 134 -2.73 -24.03 -21.98
C TYR A 134 -2.53 -24.29 -20.47
N MET A 135 -2.08 -23.25 -19.77
CA MET A 135 -1.82 -23.27 -18.34
C MET A 135 -2.86 -22.45 -17.59
N CYS A 136 -2.97 -22.67 -16.29
CA CYS A 136 -3.72 -21.81 -15.40
C CYS A 136 -2.85 -20.61 -14.99
N LYS A 137 -3.36 -19.40 -15.19
CA LYS A 137 -2.64 -18.17 -14.82
C LYS A 137 -2.40 -18.01 -13.32
N LEU A 138 -3.28 -18.58 -12.49
CA LEU A 138 -3.24 -18.44 -11.04
C LEU A 138 -2.23 -19.39 -10.42
N CYS A 139 -2.38 -20.70 -10.64
CA CYS A 139 -1.56 -21.73 -9.98
C CYS A 139 -0.42 -22.31 -10.82
N GLY A 140 -0.30 -21.92 -12.10
CA GLY A 140 0.77 -22.38 -12.96
C GLY A 140 0.74 -23.87 -13.33
N THR A 141 -0.37 -24.60 -13.07
CA THR A 141 -0.58 -25.98 -13.56
C THR A 141 -1.33 -25.99 -14.89
N LYS A 142 -1.62 -27.16 -15.46
CA LYS A 142 -2.47 -27.28 -16.67
C LYS A 142 -3.80 -26.55 -16.48
N ARG A 143 -4.33 -25.96 -17.55
CA ARG A 143 -5.63 -25.28 -17.53
C ARG A 143 -6.70 -26.23 -16.99
N HIS A 144 -7.54 -25.71 -16.11
CA HIS A 144 -8.66 -26.43 -15.53
C HIS A 144 -9.91 -25.56 -15.60
N GLU A 145 -11.07 -26.19 -15.54
CA GLU A 145 -12.36 -25.53 -15.48
C GLU A 145 -12.76 -25.28 -14.02
N GLY A 146 -13.56 -24.24 -13.76
CA GLY A 146 -13.97 -23.88 -12.39
C GLY A 146 -12.92 -23.12 -11.57
N PRO A 147 -13.23 -22.80 -10.29
CA PRO A 147 -12.38 -22.00 -9.42
C PRO A 147 -11.04 -22.69 -9.15
N CYS A 148 -9.96 -21.90 -9.11
CA CYS A 148 -8.62 -22.42 -8.85
C CYS A 148 -8.41 -22.65 -7.35
N SER A 149 -8.19 -23.91 -6.96
CA SER A 149 -7.98 -24.32 -5.56
C SER A 149 -6.51 -24.42 -5.15
N LYS A 150 -5.59 -24.36 -6.12
CA LYS A 150 -4.14 -24.47 -5.85
C LYS A 150 -3.53 -23.11 -5.50
N PRO A 151 -2.50 -23.06 -4.65
CA PRO A 151 -1.79 -21.83 -4.33
C PRO A 151 -1.29 -21.11 -5.59
N ARG A 152 -1.25 -19.77 -5.53
CA ARG A 152 -0.81 -18.98 -6.68
C ARG A 152 0.67 -19.21 -6.93
N GLN A 153 1.02 -19.50 -8.19
CA GLN A 153 2.40 -19.69 -8.61
C GLN A 153 2.63 -19.13 -10.00
N CYS A 154 3.61 -18.26 -10.13
CA CYS A 154 3.96 -17.65 -11.40
C CYS A 154 4.71 -18.63 -12.31
N LEU A 155 4.26 -18.76 -13.56
CA LEU A 155 4.89 -19.63 -14.56
C LEU A 155 6.31 -19.19 -14.96
N ASN A 156 6.61 -17.89 -14.83
CA ASN A 156 7.88 -17.31 -15.30
C ASN A 156 8.96 -17.28 -14.20
N CYS A 157 8.67 -16.71 -13.04
CA CYS A 157 9.62 -16.56 -11.92
C CYS A 157 9.45 -17.60 -10.80
N LYS A 158 8.40 -18.44 -10.83
CA LYS A 158 8.06 -19.40 -9.77
C LYS A 158 7.69 -18.79 -8.40
N GLY A 159 7.45 -17.48 -8.33
CA GLY A 159 7.01 -16.77 -7.12
C GLY A 159 5.52 -16.92 -6.76
N PRO A 160 5.11 -16.48 -5.54
CA PRO A 160 3.77 -16.65 -4.98
C PRO A 160 2.75 -15.62 -5.49
N HIS A 161 2.59 -15.53 -6.80
CA HIS A 161 1.64 -14.61 -7.45
C HIS A 161 1.17 -15.17 -8.79
N ASP A 162 0.14 -14.57 -9.39
CA ASP A 162 -0.33 -15.01 -10.72
C ASP A 162 0.65 -14.62 -11.84
N SER A 163 0.50 -15.26 -13.00
CA SER A 163 1.39 -15.07 -14.15
C SER A 163 1.09 -13.80 -14.96
N GLU A 164 -0.01 -13.11 -14.66
CA GLU A 164 -0.41 -11.86 -15.33
C GLU A 164 0.19 -10.62 -14.66
N ILE A 165 0.68 -10.75 -13.43
CA ILE A 165 1.26 -9.63 -12.69
C ILE A 165 2.35 -8.91 -13.50
N PHE A 166 2.29 -7.58 -13.48
CA PHE A 166 3.19 -6.75 -14.27
C PHE A 166 4.63 -6.79 -13.74
N PHE A 167 4.83 -6.92 -12.43
CA PHE A 167 6.13 -6.86 -11.76
C PHE A 167 6.87 -8.20 -11.65
N CYS A 168 6.53 -9.18 -12.49
CA CYS A 168 7.26 -10.44 -12.49
C CYS A 168 8.77 -10.19 -12.75
N PRO A 169 9.68 -10.63 -11.87
CA PRO A 169 11.12 -10.37 -12.02
C PRO A 169 11.73 -11.03 -13.26
N ALA A 170 11.06 -12.05 -13.82
CA ALA A 170 11.46 -12.69 -15.06
C ALA A 170 11.04 -11.93 -16.34
N ARG A 171 10.33 -10.80 -16.22
CA ARG A 171 9.85 -10.00 -17.36
C ARG A 171 11.03 -9.34 -18.09
N PRO A 172 11.15 -9.47 -19.43
CA PRO A 172 12.18 -8.77 -20.19
C PRO A 172 12.07 -7.26 -20.02
N GLN A 173 13.22 -6.62 -19.84
CA GLN A 173 13.33 -5.18 -19.63
C GLN A 173 13.70 -4.51 -20.96
N ARG A 174 13.26 -3.29 -21.22
CA ARG A 174 13.86 -2.49 -22.30
C ARG A 174 15.11 -1.79 -21.78
N ARG A 175 16.25 -1.97 -22.46
CA ARG A 175 17.46 -1.17 -22.26
C ARG A 175 17.81 -0.52 -23.59
N ASN A 176 18.02 0.79 -23.60
CA ASN A 176 18.35 1.57 -24.81
C ASN A 176 17.36 1.33 -25.97
N GLY A 177 16.06 1.28 -25.67
CA GLY A 177 14.99 1.08 -26.67
C GLY A 177 14.79 -0.36 -27.16
N ALA A 178 15.74 -1.27 -26.91
CA ALA A 178 15.64 -2.68 -27.28
C ALA A 178 15.17 -3.55 -26.10
N PHE A 179 14.38 -4.60 -26.38
CA PHE A 179 14.04 -5.59 -25.36
C PHE A 179 15.25 -6.45 -25.05
N VAL A 180 15.75 -6.34 -23.82
CA VAL A 180 16.78 -7.20 -23.25
C VAL A 180 16.10 -8.32 -22.48
N ARG A 181 16.25 -9.54 -23.01
CA ARG A 181 15.87 -10.75 -22.29
C ARG A 181 16.95 -11.07 -21.26
N LEU A 182 16.51 -11.48 -20.08
CA LEU A 182 17.40 -12.01 -19.05
C LEU A 182 18.10 -13.27 -19.58
N SER A 183 19.38 -13.41 -19.23
CA SER A 183 20.14 -14.61 -19.57
C SER A 183 19.56 -15.84 -18.87
N SER A 184 19.89 -17.03 -19.37
CA SER A 184 19.51 -18.30 -18.73
C SER A 184 19.98 -18.37 -17.28
N ASP A 185 21.15 -17.83 -16.96
CA ASP A 185 21.68 -17.79 -15.60
C ASP A 185 20.91 -16.82 -14.69
N GLN A 186 20.56 -15.63 -15.20
CA GLN A 186 19.73 -14.67 -14.46
C GLN A 186 18.34 -15.25 -14.18
N LEU A 187 17.72 -15.88 -15.19
CA LEU A 187 16.44 -16.56 -15.03
C LEU A 187 16.53 -17.73 -14.05
N ARG A 188 17.65 -18.46 -13.99
CA ARG A 188 17.86 -19.52 -13.00
C ARG A 188 17.87 -18.96 -11.58
N HIS A 189 18.60 -17.87 -11.33
CA HIS A 189 18.62 -17.20 -10.03
C HIS A 189 17.23 -16.69 -9.63
N ILE A 190 16.54 -16.02 -10.55
CA ILE A 190 15.18 -15.51 -10.31
C ILE A 190 14.20 -16.64 -10.00
N ARG A 191 14.25 -17.74 -10.75
CA ARG A 191 13.38 -18.90 -10.47
C ARG A 191 13.71 -19.58 -9.16
N LYS A 192 14.99 -19.65 -8.77
CA LYS A 192 15.41 -20.21 -7.49
C LYS A 192 14.90 -19.36 -6.32
N ALA A 193 15.07 -18.04 -6.41
CA ALA A 193 14.57 -17.09 -5.42
C ALA A 193 13.03 -17.12 -5.35
N GLY A 194 12.35 -16.97 -6.49
CA GLY A 194 10.89 -17.02 -6.54
C GLY A 194 10.32 -18.35 -6.08
N HIS A 195 10.94 -19.48 -6.42
CA HIS A 195 10.52 -20.78 -5.89
C HIS A 195 10.71 -20.87 -4.37
N SER A 196 11.80 -20.33 -3.82
CA SER A 196 11.98 -20.24 -2.36
C SER A 196 10.91 -19.37 -1.71
N ASP A 197 10.53 -18.25 -2.33
CA ASP A 197 9.48 -17.37 -1.81
C ASP A 197 8.11 -18.02 -1.91
N TYR A 198 7.86 -18.77 -2.99
CA TYR A 198 6.68 -19.61 -3.13
C TYR A 198 6.63 -20.66 -2.04
N LEU A 199 7.72 -21.39 -1.79
CA LEU A 199 7.78 -22.39 -0.72
C LEU A 199 7.53 -21.77 0.65
N LYS A 200 8.10 -20.59 0.97
CA LYS A 200 7.79 -19.88 2.22
C LYS A 200 6.30 -19.53 2.30
N ALA A 201 5.74 -18.94 1.25
CA ALA A 201 4.32 -18.58 1.20
C ALA A 201 3.39 -19.80 1.27
N THR A 202 3.76 -20.92 0.64
CA THR A 202 2.97 -22.15 0.66
C THR A 202 3.21 -23.01 1.89
N GLN A 203 4.36 -22.93 2.54
CA GLN A 203 4.63 -23.57 3.83
C GLN A 203 3.90 -22.82 4.94
N THR A 204 3.66 -21.51 4.77
CA THR A 204 2.68 -20.76 5.57
C THR A 204 1.24 -21.28 5.34
N PHE A 205 0.93 -21.83 4.15
CA PHE A 205 -0.35 -22.46 3.78
C PHE A 205 -0.45 -23.97 4.13
N GLU A 206 0.65 -24.72 4.19
CA GLU A 206 0.68 -26.15 4.56
C GLU A 206 0.83 -26.34 6.08
N CYS A 207 1.43 -25.37 6.80
CA CYS A 207 1.35 -25.31 8.26
C CYS A 207 -0.06 -24.92 8.77
N SER A 208 -0.98 -24.59 7.86
CA SER A 208 -2.39 -24.31 8.15
C SER A 208 -3.36 -25.40 7.65
N LEU A 209 -2.85 -26.53 7.13
CA LEU A 209 -3.68 -27.65 6.63
C LEU A 209 -3.34 -29.04 7.19
N VAL A 210 -2.31 -29.16 8.02
CA VAL A 210 -2.28 -30.20 9.06
C VAL A 210 -3.15 -29.66 10.19
N GLU A 211 -4.06 -30.45 10.75
CA GLU A 211 -4.95 -30.10 11.87
C GLU A 211 -4.20 -29.34 12.99
N GLY A 212 -4.08 -28.02 12.83
CA GLY A 212 -3.10 -27.21 13.53
C GLY A 212 -3.83 -26.10 14.20
N GLU A 213 -3.83 -26.14 15.54
CA GLU A 213 -4.29 -25.08 16.42
C GLU A 213 -3.98 -23.71 15.81
N ALA A 214 -5.01 -22.87 15.65
CA ALA A 214 -4.83 -21.47 15.32
C ALA A 214 -3.73 -20.92 16.23
N THR A 215 -2.58 -20.54 15.65
CA THR A 215 -1.52 -19.90 16.44
C THR A 215 -2.11 -18.63 17.01
N ASP A 216 -2.38 -18.67 18.32
CA ASP A 216 -3.06 -17.63 19.06
C ASP A 216 -2.28 -16.30 18.88
N PRO A 217 -2.89 -15.24 18.32
CA PRO A 217 -2.22 -13.95 18.14
C PRO A 217 -1.67 -13.39 19.46
N LEU A 218 -2.29 -13.72 20.59
CA LEU A 218 -1.80 -13.33 21.91
C LEU A 218 -0.59 -14.16 22.36
N LYS A 219 -0.50 -15.42 21.95
CA LYS A 219 0.71 -16.25 22.16
C LYS A 219 1.89 -15.68 21.36
N LEU A 220 1.67 -15.33 20.09
CA LEU A 220 2.71 -14.70 19.27
C LEU A 220 3.11 -13.32 19.83
N ALA A 221 2.14 -12.53 20.29
CA ALA A 221 2.39 -11.26 20.96
C ALA A 221 3.19 -11.46 22.26
N HIS A 222 2.88 -12.50 23.04
CA HIS A 222 3.64 -12.88 24.24
C HIS A 222 5.11 -13.12 23.89
N GLU A 223 5.37 -14.03 22.95
CA GLU A 223 6.71 -14.47 22.50
C GLU A 223 7.55 -13.32 21.94
N ASN A 224 6.92 -12.36 21.25
CA ASN A 224 7.60 -11.20 20.67
C ASN A 224 7.67 -9.98 21.62
N SER A 225 7.36 -10.15 22.91
CA SER A 225 7.40 -9.07 23.91
C SER A 225 6.57 -7.83 23.53
N ILE A 226 5.43 -8.04 22.85
CA ILE A 226 4.48 -6.98 22.52
C ILE A 226 3.65 -6.62 23.76
N ASP A 227 3.61 -5.33 24.14
CA ASP A 227 2.92 -4.85 25.33
C ASP A 227 1.46 -4.44 25.05
N ILE A 228 1.15 -3.98 23.83
CA ILE A 228 -0.19 -3.51 23.43
C ILE A 228 -0.53 -4.13 22.07
N LEU A 229 -1.70 -4.76 21.95
CA LEU A 229 -2.21 -5.35 20.71
C LEU A 229 -3.60 -4.79 20.41
N LEU A 230 -3.78 -4.27 19.19
CA LEU A 230 -5.04 -3.73 18.70
C LEU A 230 -5.56 -4.65 17.60
N ILE A 231 -6.61 -5.41 17.88
CA ILE A 231 -7.21 -6.35 16.92
C ILE A 231 -8.48 -5.75 16.34
N GLN A 232 -8.60 -5.81 15.02
CA GLN A 232 -9.83 -5.53 14.27
C GLN A 232 -10.44 -6.85 13.79
N GLU A 233 -11.77 -6.89 13.74
CA GLU A 233 -12.57 -8.08 13.42
C GLU A 233 -12.20 -9.33 14.24
N PRO A 234 -12.04 -9.22 15.58
CA PRO A 234 -11.58 -10.32 16.41
C PRO A 234 -12.54 -11.51 16.35
N TRP A 235 -12.00 -12.73 16.42
CA TRP A 235 -12.85 -13.90 16.61
C TRP A 235 -13.62 -13.78 17.93
N THR A 236 -14.92 -14.04 17.91
CA THR A 236 -15.77 -14.07 19.09
C THR A 236 -16.59 -15.35 19.08
N LEU A 237 -16.94 -15.85 20.26
CA LEU A 237 -17.90 -16.93 20.36
C LEU A 237 -19.23 -16.49 19.75
N ARG A 238 -19.94 -17.42 19.10
CA ARG A 238 -21.25 -17.13 18.48
C ARG A 238 -22.29 -16.70 19.52
N ASP A 239 -22.23 -17.29 20.71
CA ASP A 239 -22.99 -16.84 21.85
C ASP A 239 -22.33 -15.61 22.46
N LEU A 240 -22.91 -14.45 22.20
CA LEU A 240 -22.39 -13.16 22.64
C LEU A 240 -22.63 -12.92 24.14
N SER A 241 -23.60 -13.59 24.77
CA SER A 241 -23.87 -13.45 26.21
C SER A 241 -22.68 -13.91 27.06
N ALA A 242 -21.90 -14.86 26.54
CA ALA A 242 -20.68 -15.35 27.17
C ALA A 242 -19.51 -14.37 27.11
N LYS A 243 -19.55 -13.34 26.24
CA LYS A 243 -18.50 -12.34 26.02
C LYS A 243 -17.10 -12.94 25.82
N ARG A 244 -17.03 -14.05 25.09
CA ARG A 244 -15.78 -14.80 24.86
C ARG A 244 -15.13 -14.42 23.54
N SER A 245 -13.84 -14.12 23.59
CA SER A 245 -12.94 -13.97 22.45
C SER A 245 -11.63 -14.72 22.74
N ILE A 246 -10.66 -14.60 21.84
CA ILE A 246 -9.29 -15.06 22.05
C ILE A 246 -8.75 -14.37 23.31
N SER A 247 -8.15 -15.16 24.21
CA SER A 247 -7.66 -14.71 25.52
C SER A 247 -6.35 -15.39 25.88
N HIS A 248 -5.46 -14.67 26.54
CA HIS A 248 -4.18 -15.20 27.03
C HIS A 248 -3.95 -14.72 28.47
N PRO A 249 -3.40 -15.56 29.37
CA PRO A 249 -3.28 -15.24 30.80
C PRO A 249 -2.54 -13.93 31.07
N ASP A 250 -1.52 -13.62 30.27
CA ASP A 250 -0.70 -12.41 30.41
C ASP A 250 -1.30 -11.15 29.78
N PHE A 251 -2.51 -11.22 29.21
CA PHE A 251 -3.15 -10.05 28.60
C PHE A 251 -4.47 -9.73 29.29
N THR A 252 -4.75 -8.44 29.42
CA THR A 252 -6.05 -7.89 29.81
C THR A 252 -6.76 -7.43 28.55
N THR A 253 -7.99 -7.91 28.34
CA THR A 253 -8.81 -7.58 27.18
C THR A 253 -9.73 -6.40 27.48
N PHE A 254 -9.86 -5.49 26.52
CA PHE A 254 -10.74 -4.33 26.56
C PHE A 254 -11.73 -4.40 25.40
N SER A 255 -13.02 -4.36 25.76
CA SER A 255 -14.15 -4.46 24.85
C SER A 255 -14.83 -3.10 24.68
N PRO A 256 -15.26 -2.73 23.46
CA PRO A 256 -15.97 -1.48 23.23
C PRO A 256 -17.32 -1.44 23.95
N LEU A 257 -17.91 -2.61 24.18
CA LEU A 257 -19.22 -2.79 24.79
C LEU A 257 -19.11 -3.46 26.16
N SER A 258 -19.87 -2.99 27.14
CA SER A 258 -20.06 -3.64 28.44
C SER A 258 -20.86 -4.94 28.29
N GLU A 259 -21.84 -4.93 27.40
CA GLU A 259 -22.71 -6.05 27.04
C GLU A 259 -22.70 -6.28 25.52
N TRP A 260 -22.47 -7.52 25.07
CA TRP A 260 -22.32 -7.83 23.64
C TRP A 260 -23.68 -8.10 22.98
N HIS A 261 -24.45 -7.04 22.78
CA HIS A 261 -25.69 -7.07 21.97
C HIS A 261 -25.39 -7.26 20.48
N THR A 262 -24.24 -6.75 20.06
CA THR A 262 -23.68 -6.92 18.71
C THR A 262 -22.24 -7.40 18.83
N ARG A 263 -21.73 -8.04 17.78
CA ARG A 263 -20.34 -8.51 17.77
C ARG A 263 -19.39 -7.31 17.82
N PRO A 264 -18.48 -7.22 18.80
CA PRO A 264 -17.47 -6.17 18.81
C PRO A 264 -16.56 -6.31 17.57
N ARG A 265 -16.30 -5.19 16.89
CA ARG A 265 -15.45 -5.18 15.68
C ARG A 265 -14.03 -4.73 15.95
N ALA A 266 -13.74 -4.31 17.18
CA ALA A 266 -12.42 -4.04 17.70
C ALA A 266 -12.29 -4.63 19.12
N LEU A 267 -11.13 -5.20 19.45
CA LEU A 267 -10.73 -5.55 20.82
C LEU A 267 -9.28 -5.12 21.03
N SER A 268 -8.99 -4.55 22.20
CA SER A 268 -7.63 -4.16 22.58
C SER A 268 -7.13 -5.05 23.70
N TYR A 269 -5.85 -5.41 23.65
CA TYR A 269 -5.21 -6.25 24.66
C TYR A 269 -3.97 -5.55 25.18
N VAL A 270 -3.82 -5.51 26.51
CA VAL A 270 -2.63 -4.93 27.16
C VAL A 270 -1.98 -5.99 28.03
N ARG A 271 -0.67 -6.15 27.90
CA ARG A 271 0.10 -7.09 28.69
C ARG A 271 0.05 -6.72 30.17
N LYS A 272 -0.23 -7.71 31.02
CA LYS A 272 -0.14 -7.62 32.47
C LYS A 272 1.33 -7.55 32.87
N LYS A 273 1.81 -6.33 33.12
CA LYS A 273 3.20 -6.05 33.47
C LYS A 273 3.23 -4.89 34.46
N GLN A 274 4.16 -4.94 35.42
CA GLN A 274 4.36 -3.83 36.34
C GLN A 274 4.62 -2.53 35.57
N GLY A 275 3.92 -1.46 35.94
CA GLY A 275 4.05 -0.14 35.30
C GLY A 275 3.12 0.10 34.11
N LEU A 276 2.39 -0.92 33.62
CA LEU A 276 1.29 -0.76 32.68
C LEU A 276 -0.03 -0.86 33.44
N ASN A 277 -0.65 0.27 33.75
CA ASN A 277 -1.95 0.33 34.39
C ASN A 277 -3.02 0.81 33.39
N PRO A 278 -3.57 -0.08 32.56
CA PRO A 278 -4.59 0.27 31.60
C PRO A 278 -5.97 0.44 32.25
N TYR A 279 -6.75 1.41 31.79
CA TYR A 279 -8.16 1.59 32.12
C TYR A 279 -8.93 2.13 30.91
N GLN A 280 -10.22 1.83 30.82
CA GLN A 280 -11.07 2.37 29.76
C GLN A 280 -11.45 3.81 30.06
N THR A 281 -11.35 4.66 29.05
CA THR A 281 -11.81 6.06 29.11
C THR A 281 -13.25 6.20 28.65
N ALA A 282 -13.72 5.26 27.83
CA ALA A 282 -15.07 5.21 27.30
C ALA A 282 -15.54 3.77 27.10
N ILE A 283 -16.85 3.53 27.28
CA ILE A 283 -17.53 2.26 27.00
C ILE A 283 -18.92 2.55 26.44
N ASP A 284 -19.46 1.61 25.65
CA ASP A 284 -20.81 1.67 25.06
C ASP A 284 -21.08 2.86 24.13
N ILE A 285 -20.02 3.50 23.62
CA ILE A 285 -20.13 4.58 22.62
C ILE A 285 -20.32 4.01 21.20
N SER A 286 -19.54 2.98 20.85
CA SER A 286 -19.60 2.33 19.55
C SER A 286 -18.96 0.95 19.61
N SER A 287 -19.52 -0.04 18.91
CA SER A 287 -18.93 -1.38 18.76
C SER A 287 -17.63 -1.40 17.95
N ASP A 288 -17.25 -0.25 17.38
CA ASP A 288 -16.08 -0.04 16.52
C ASP A 288 -14.90 0.63 17.20
N CYS A 289 -15.08 1.14 18.42
CA CYS A 289 -14.09 1.99 19.05
C CYS A 289 -13.78 1.49 20.46
N VAL A 290 -12.53 1.11 20.71
CA VAL A 290 -12.02 0.85 22.07
C VAL A 290 -11.09 1.97 22.44
N GLN A 291 -11.44 2.74 23.47
CA GLN A 291 -10.59 3.79 24.03
C GLN A 291 -10.08 3.38 25.39
N ILE A 292 -8.76 3.30 25.51
CA ILE A 292 -8.08 3.02 26.78
C ILE A 292 -7.03 4.10 27.04
N ALA A 293 -6.68 4.26 28.29
CA ALA A 293 -5.52 5.01 28.73
C ALA A 293 -4.63 4.10 29.57
N ILE A 294 -3.31 4.27 29.43
CA ILE A 294 -2.32 3.53 30.21
C ILE A 294 -1.57 4.51 31.11
N SER A 295 -1.68 4.32 32.41
CA SER A 295 -0.97 5.13 33.40
C SER A 295 0.38 4.50 33.76
N GLY A 296 1.47 5.22 33.48
CA GLY A 296 2.83 4.89 33.91
C GLY A 296 3.21 5.58 35.22
N GLY A 297 4.10 4.97 36.01
CA GLY A 297 4.46 5.41 37.38
C GLY A 297 5.09 6.80 37.56
N ARG A 298 5.16 7.65 36.52
CA ARG A 298 5.65 9.04 36.58
C ARG A 298 4.63 10.06 36.02
N CYS A 299 3.33 9.84 36.25
CA CYS A 299 2.26 10.73 35.79
C CYS A 299 2.16 10.89 34.25
N ARG A 300 2.78 9.97 33.49
CA ARG A 300 2.61 9.88 32.04
C ARG A 300 1.42 8.99 31.75
N ARG A 301 0.44 9.55 31.04
CA ARG A 301 -0.71 8.85 30.49
C ARG A 301 -0.44 8.64 29.00
N LEU A 302 -0.84 7.48 28.47
CA LEU A 302 -0.85 7.21 27.04
C LEU A 302 -2.28 6.88 26.63
N GLY A 303 -2.91 7.73 25.83
CA GLY A 303 -4.18 7.42 25.17
C GLY A 303 -3.98 6.43 24.02
N VAL A 304 -4.77 5.37 23.97
CA VAL A 304 -4.74 4.36 22.90
C VAL A 304 -6.14 4.09 22.39
N TRP A 305 -6.38 4.35 21.11
CA TRP A 305 -7.69 4.17 20.47
C TRP A 305 -7.58 3.11 19.38
N ASN A 306 -8.36 2.04 19.50
CA ASN A 306 -8.52 1.02 18.46
C ASN A 306 -9.84 1.25 17.74
N MET A 307 -9.74 1.65 16.47
CA MET A 307 -10.89 2.07 15.67
C MET A 307 -11.06 1.17 14.45
N TYR A 308 -12.23 0.58 14.31
CA TYR A 308 -12.63 -0.14 13.11
C TYR A 308 -13.42 0.79 12.17
N ASN A 309 -12.95 0.97 10.94
CA ASN A 309 -13.68 1.74 9.94
C ASN A 309 -14.59 0.81 9.13
N ALA A 310 -15.85 0.72 9.54
CA ALA A 310 -16.83 -0.12 8.89
C ALA A 310 -17.02 0.26 7.41
N PRO A 311 -16.98 -0.72 6.47
CA PRO A 311 -17.07 -0.43 5.04
C PRO A 311 -18.45 0.11 4.67
N ILE A 312 -18.51 0.80 3.51
CA ILE A 312 -19.74 1.33 2.93
C ILE A 312 -20.79 0.21 2.86
N ASN A 313 -22.01 0.49 3.34
CA ASN A 313 -23.14 -0.45 3.50
C ASN A 313 -23.10 -1.39 4.71
N SER A 314 -22.16 -1.23 5.64
CA SER A 314 -22.18 -1.91 6.94
C SER A 314 -22.97 -1.14 7.99
N ILE A 315 -23.45 -1.85 9.02
CA ILE A 315 -23.98 -1.21 10.23
C ILE A 315 -22.89 -0.30 10.81
N GLY A 316 -23.20 0.97 11.09
CA GLY A 316 -22.23 1.94 11.62
C GLY A 316 -21.17 2.44 10.64
N ALA A 317 -21.38 2.33 9.32
CA ALA A 317 -20.43 2.84 8.32
C ALA A 317 -20.14 4.34 8.54
N GLY A 318 -18.86 4.67 8.77
CA GLY A 318 -18.42 6.05 9.02
C GLY A 318 -18.70 6.61 10.42
N GLU A 319 -19.47 5.93 11.27
CA GLU A 319 -19.79 6.40 12.64
C GLU A 319 -18.55 6.49 13.53
N CYS A 320 -17.64 5.51 13.44
CA CYS A 320 -16.38 5.52 14.18
C CYS A 320 -15.49 6.70 13.75
N LEU A 321 -15.39 6.97 12.44
CA LEU A 321 -14.64 8.12 11.92
C LEU A 321 -15.26 9.45 12.37
N LYS A 322 -16.59 9.54 12.38
CA LYS A 322 -17.33 10.70 12.88
C LYS A 322 -17.05 10.95 14.36
N LEU A 323 -17.08 9.90 15.18
CA LEU A 323 -16.71 9.97 16.61
C LEU A 323 -15.30 10.54 16.81
N LEU A 324 -14.31 10.09 16.03
CA LEU A 324 -12.94 10.62 16.09
C LEU A 324 -12.86 12.11 15.73
N LEU A 325 -13.64 12.56 14.75
CA LEU A 325 -13.64 13.96 14.31
C LEU A 325 -14.40 14.89 15.28
N GLU A 326 -15.36 14.35 16.03
CA GLU A 326 -16.20 15.10 16.98
C GLU A 326 -15.67 15.08 18.42
N THR A 327 -14.73 14.19 18.74
CA THR A 327 -14.17 14.09 20.10
C THR A 327 -13.18 15.24 20.36
N SER A 328 -13.43 16.02 21.42
CA SER A 328 -12.58 17.14 21.86
C SER A 328 -11.37 16.72 22.70
N GLU A 329 -11.30 15.47 23.12
CA GLU A 329 -10.17 14.89 23.83
C GLU A 329 -9.11 14.39 22.84
N SER A 330 -7.91 14.99 22.86
CA SER A 330 -6.73 14.42 22.21
C SER A 330 -6.22 13.23 23.03
N PRO A 331 -5.70 12.17 22.38
CA PRO A 331 -4.93 11.14 23.06
C PRO A 331 -3.56 11.73 23.44
N ASP A 332 -3.53 12.55 24.49
CA ASP A 332 -2.29 13.05 25.10
C ASP A 332 -1.56 11.94 25.90
#